data_AF-A0A2N2TFP0-F1
#
_entry.id   AF-A0A2N2TFP0-F1
#
_cell.length_a   1.000
_cell.length_b   1.000
_cell.length_c   1.000
_cell.angle_alpha   90.00
_cell.angle_beta   90.00
_cell.angle_gamma   90.00
#
_symmetry.space_group_name_H-M   'P 1'
#
loop_
_entity.id
_entity.type
_entity.pdbx_description
1 polymer ?
#
loop_
_entity_poly.entity_id
_entity_poly.type
_entity_poly.pdbx_seq_one_letter_code
_entity_poly.pdbx_strand_id
1 'polypeptide(L)'
;MSSDEERFLAESFADPTWRYSPPWWLPGGHAQTIWAARCARSHGGTRPEWTRERWTTPDGDFIDVDQSRHPVRVDAPLLVLFHGLEGSSASQYAVAFADFASTRGIACAVPHFRGCSGELNHAPRAYHSGDHAEVDWILNRFVAANPRRSILAAGVSLGGNALLRWAGEKGSTVPTQVKAVAAVCSPLDLAAGGHAIGKGFNRWVYTRMFLASMVPKALKKLEQHPGLFDRAALMAARDLYAFDNIFTAPLHGFKNTDDYWARASAKPLLRDIRIPALALNARNDPFVPAESLPKKDEVSHSVCLWQPEQGGHVGFPVPAAGWLGLPGHVRAMPEAVGQWLMKHL
;
A
#
# COMPACT_ATOMS: atom_id res chain seq x y z
N MET A 1 -21.52 5.62 19.44
CA MET A 1 -21.39 4.50 18.48
C MET A 1 -22.69 3.73 18.53
N SER A 2 -23.24 3.30 17.40
CA SER A 2 -24.48 2.51 17.43
C SER A 2 -24.18 1.08 17.90
N SER A 3 -25.18 0.43 18.50
CA SER A 3 -25.07 -0.96 18.97
C SER A 3 -24.70 -1.94 17.85
N ASP A 4 -24.98 -1.59 16.59
CA ASP A 4 -24.66 -2.42 15.42
C ASP A 4 -23.21 -2.24 14.96
N GLU A 5 -22.62 -1.05 15.12
CA GLU A 5 -21.17 -0.83 14.93
C GLU A 5 -20.36 -1.54 16.01
N GLU A 6 -20.81 -1.48 17.27
CA GLU A 6 -20.16 -2.19 18.38
C GLU A 6 -20.27 -3.71 18.23
N ARG A 7 -21.39 -4.21 17.68
CA ARG A 7 -21.59 -5.64 17.40
C ARG A 7 -20.79 -6.13 16.18
N PHE A 8 -20.69 -5.35 15.11
CA PHE A 8 -19.82 -5.64 13.96
C PHE A 8 -18.33 -5.65 14.35
N LEU A 9 -17.94 -4.74 15.25
CA LEU A 9 -16.61 -4.75 15.85
C LEU A 9 -16.43 -5.97 16.75
N ALA A 10 -17.39 -6.27 17.64
CA ALA A 10 -17.32 -7.36 18.61
C ALA A 10 -17.29 -8.78 18.00
N GLU A 11 -18.02 -9.02 16.91
CA GLU A 11 -18.07 -10.31 16.20
C GLU A 11 -16.81 -10.55 15.32
N SER A 12 -15.97 -9.54 15.10
CA SER A 12 -14.70 -9.61 14.34
C SER A 12 -13.51 -10.19 15.15
N PHE A 13 -13.72 -10.51 16.44
CA PHE A 13 -12.63 -10.87 17.36
C PHE A 13 -12.33 -12.37 17.49
N ALA A 14 -13.03 -13.25 16.76
CA ALA A 14 -12.78 -14.71 16.77
C ALA A 14 -12.71 -15.39 15.38
N ASP A 15 -12.93 -14.66 14.27
CA ASP A 15 -12.82 -15.24 12.93
C ASP A 15 -11.41 -14.98 12.36
N PRO A 16 -10.64 -16.01 11.91
CA PRO A 16 -9.39 -15.81 11.19
C PRO A 16 -9.56 -15.02 9.88
N THR A 17 -10.80 -14.74 9.47
CA THR A 17 -11.15 -13.96 8.28
C THR A 17 -11.99 -12.73 8.63
N TRP A 18 -11.54 -11.55 8.25
CA TRP A 18 -12.37 -10.35 8.31
C TRP A 18 -13.52 -10.46 7.30
N ARG A 19 -14.76 -10.49 7.81
CA ARG A 19 -15.96 -10.51 6.97
C ARG A 19 -16.36 -9.09 6.59
N TYR A 20 -16.27 -8.79 5.30
CA TYR A 20 -16.69 -7.51 4.75
C TYR A 20 -17.88 -7.69 3.81
N SER A 21 -18.88 -6.82 3.97
CA SER A 21 -20.06 -6.74 3.12
C SER A 21 -20.15 -5.34 2.51
N PRO A 22 -20.12 -5.19 1.18
CA PRO A 22 -20.23 -3.89 0.54
C PRO A 22 -21.67 -3.35 0.61
N PRO A 23 -21.86 -2.02 0.50
CA PRO A 23 -23.17 -1.44 0.27
C PRO A 23 -23.82 -2.06 -0.98
N TRP A 24 -25.12 -2.34 -0.91
CA TRP A 24 -25.87 -2.97 -2.00
C TRP A 24 -25.81 -2.17 -3.32
N TRP A 25 -25.59 -0.85 -3.23
CA TRP A 25 -25.44 0.07 -4.36
C TRP A 25 -24.02 0.11 -4.96
N LEU A 26 -23.07 -0.68 -4.45
CA LEU A 26 -21.73 -0.90 -5.01
C LEU A 26 -21.51 -2.36 -5.44
N PRO A 27 -22.21 -2.84 -6.49
CA PRO A 27 -21.97 -4.17 -7.00
C PRO A 27 -20.63 -4.25 -7.74
N GLY A 28 -19.87 -5.32 -7.45
CA GLY A 28 -18.67 -5.68 -8.21
C GLY A 28 -17.40 -4.88 -7.88
N GLY A 29 -16.25 -5.46 -8.23
CA GLY A 29 -14.93 -4.94 -7.86
C GLY A 29 -14.62 -3.55 -8.43
N HIS A 30 -15.00 -3.27 -9.68
CA HIS A 30 -14.74 -1.98 -10.31
C HIS A 30 -15.47 -0.83 -9.63
N ALA A 31 -16.77 -0.98 -9.35
CA ALA A 31 -17.57 0.06 -8.70
C ALA A 31 -17.05 0.34 -7.29
N GLN A 32 -16.77 -0.72 -6.53
CA GLN A 32 -16.18 -0.64 -5.18
C GLN A 32 -14.84 0.12 -5.20
N THR A 33 -13.97 -0.21 -6.16
CA THR A 33 -12.65 0.43 -6.36
C THR A 33 -12.79 1.92 -6.69
N ILE A 34 -13.56 2.24 -7.73
CA ILE A 34 -13.67 3.61 -8.26
C ILE A 34 -14.37 4.51 -7.24
N TRP A 35 -15.46 4.03 -6.64
CA TRP A 35 -16.24 4.82 -5.70
C TRP A 35 -15.45 5.13 -4.42
N ALA A 36 -14.74 4.14 -3.88
CA ALA A 36 -13.86 4.34 -2.73
C ALA A 36 -12.78 5.40 -3.01
N ALA A 37 -12.18 5.37 -4.21
CA ALA A 37 -11.12 6.30 -4.59
C ALA A 37 -11.60 7.72 -4.89
N ARG A 38 -12.85 7.92 -5.32
CA ARG A 38 -13.33 9.20 -5.86
C ARG A 38 -14.44 9.87 -5.06
N CYS A 39 -15.28 9.10 -4.37
CA CYS A 39 -16.56 9.60 -3.86
C CYS A 39 -16.75 9.38 -2.36
N ALA A 40 -16.27 8.26 -1.82
CA ALA A 40 -16.45 7.92 -0.42
C ALA A 40 -15.68 8.86 0.52
N ARG A 41 -16.23 9.10 1.73
CA ARG A 41 -15.53 9.88 2.76
C ARG A 41 -14.35 9.08 3.32
N SER A 42 -13.20 9.72 3.47
CA SER A 42 -12.00 9.11 4.03
C SER A 42 -11.72 9.46 5.50
N HIS A 43 -12.46 10.40 6.08
CA HIS A 43 -12.31 10.79 7.49
C HIS A 43 -13.67 11.09 8.12
N GLY A 44 -13.77 10.92 9.44
CA GLY A 44 -15.01 11.17 10.18
C GLY A 44 -15.16 12.61 10.66
N GLY A 45 -14.04 13.26 10.98
CA GLY A 45 -13.98 14.62 11.53
C GLY A 45 -13.20 15.58 10.64
N THR A 46 -12.28 16.34 11.23
CA THR A 46 -11.35 17.20 10.49
C THR A 46 -10.40 16.36 9.64
N ARG A 47 -10.13 16.82 8.42
CA ARG A 47 -9.15 16.17 7.55
C ARG A 47 -7.77 16.15 8.26
N PRO A 48 -7.05 15.02 8.25
CA PRO A 48 -5.70 14.95 8.81
C PRO A 48 -4.78 16.02 8.21
N GLU A 49 -4.07 16.71 9.10
CA GLU A 49 -3.00 17.64 8.75
C GLU A 49 -1.65 16.93 8.83
N TRP A 50 -0.67 17.40 8.06
CA TRP A 50 0.64 16.77 7.93
C TRP A 50 1.77 17.75 8.19
N THR A 51 2.83 17.29 8.85
CA THR A 51 4.14 17.95 8.87
C THR A 51 5.09 17.14 8.00
N ARG A 52 5.67 17.78 6.98
CA ARG A 52 6.63 17.14 6.09
C ARG A 52 8.05 17.33 6.59
N GLU A 53 8.83 16.25 6.54
CA GLU A 53 10.27 16.26 6.78
C GLU A 53 10.98 15.63 5.58
N ARG A 54 12.07 16.26 5.10
CA ARG A 54 12.93 15.71 4.05
C ARG A 54 14.04 14.86 4.66
N TRP A 55 14.20 13.66 4.12
CA TRP A 55 15.16 12.67 4.55
C TRP A 55 16.18 12.42 3.44
N THR A 56 17.43 12.82 3.66
CA THR A 56 18.54 12.40 2.79
C THR A 56 18.71 10.89 2.89
N THR A 57 18.79 10.24 1.73
CA THR A 57 18.94 8.79 1.56
C THR A 57 20.43 8.40 1.45
N PRO A 58 20.81 7.14 1.70
CA PRO A 58 22.21 6.72 1.71
C PRO A 58 22.95 6.88 0.37
N ASP A 59 22.22 6.89 -0.75
CA ASP A 59 22.76 7.12 -2.09
C ASP A 59 22.83 8.61 -2.47
N GLY A 60 22.68 9.51 -1.50
CA GLY A 60 22.81 10.97 -1.71
C GLY A 60 21.58 11.64 -2.31
N ASP A 61 20.47 10.92 -2.44
CA ASP A 61 19.18 11.43 -2.90
C ASP A 61 18.28 11.78 -1.70
N PHE A 62 16.95 11.90 -1.90
CA PHE A 62 16.00 12.11 -0.82
C PHE A 62 14.68 11.35 -0.97
N ILE A 63 14.02 11.19 0.17
CA ILE A 63 12.56 11.00 0.25
C ILE A 63 11.98 12.06 1.19
N ASP A 64 10.68 12.29 1.12
CA ASP A 64 9.96 13.09 2.10
C ASP A 64 9.03 12.21 2.94
N VAL A 65 8.84 12.56 4.21
CA VAL A 65 7.97 11.84 5.15
C VAL A 65 6.95 12.80 5.72
N ASP A 66 5.67 12.45 5.56
CA ASP A 66 4.57 13.21 6.14
C ASP A 66 4.14 12.57 7.46
N GLN A 67 4.25 13.31 8.56
CA GLN A 67 3.81 12.90 9.89
C GLN A 67 2.47 13.56 10.22
N SER A 68 1.49 12.79 10.66
CA SER A 68 0.15 13.30 10.99
C SER A 68 0.20 14.23 12.21
N ARG A 69 -0.47 15.38 12.14
CA ARG A 69 -0.56 16.36 13.23
C ARG A 69 -1.82 16.14 14.05
N HIS A 70 -1.66 15.48 15.19
CA HIS A 70 -2.67 15.34 16.24
C HIS A 70 -2.01 15.05 17.58
N PRO A 71 -2.72 15.24 18.72
CA PRO A 71 -2.18 14.93 20.03
C PRO A 71 -1.82 13.44 20.15
N VAL A 72 -0.56 13.16 20.42
CA VAL A 72 -0.03 11.81 20.66
C VAL A 72 0.90 11.83 21.86
N ARG A 73 0.89 10.76 22.65
CA ARG A 73 1.86 10.60 23.74
C ARG A 73 3.25 10.35 23.15
N VAL A 74 4.30 10.73 23.88
CA VAL A 74 5.69 10.54 23.44
C VAL A 74 6.05 9.07 23.19
N ASP A 75 5.44 8.17 23.97
CA ASP A 75 5.61 6.72 23.95
C ASP A 75 4.56 6.00 23.08
N ALA A 76 3.63 6.73 22.46
CA ALA A 76 2.59 6.13 21.62
C ALA A 76 3.22 5.33 20.46
N PRO A 77 2.66 4.16 20.12
CA PRO A 77 3.06 3.41 18.93
C PRO A 77 3.03 4.27 17.65
N LEU A 78 3.89 3.93 16.69
CA LEU A 78 3.93 4.56 15.38
C LEU A 78 3.37 3.60 14.32
N LEU A 79 2.35 4.05 13.59
CA LEU A 79 1.92 3.44 12.33
C LEU A 79 2.70 4.06 11.17
N VAL A 80 3.53 3.27 10.48
CA VAL A 80 4.20 3.66 9.24
C VAL A 80 3.40 3.12 8.06
N LEU A 81 2.90 3.99 7.18
CA LEU A 81 2.07 3.62 6.05
C LEU A 81 2.79 3.85 4.71
N PHE A 82 3.06 2.76 4.00
CA PHE A 82 3.62 2.78 2.65
C PHE A 82 2.50 2.85 1.60
N HIS A 83 2.50 3.92 0.80
CA HIS A 83 1.45 4.18 -0.18
C HIS A 83 1.54 3.25 -1.41
N GLY A 84 0.47 3.17 -2.20
CA GLY A 84 0.44 2.45 -3.46
C GLY A 84 1.16 3.17 -4.60
N LEU A 85 1.12 2.58 -5.81
CA LEU A 85 1.68 3.19 -7.01
C LEU A 85 1.10 4.59 -7.22
N GLU A 86 1.99 5.58 -7.36
CA GLU A 86 1.66 7.00 -7.54
C GLU A 86 0.82 7.61 -6.39
N GLY A 87 0.84 6.97 -5.22
CA GLY A 87 0.15 7.41 -4.01
C GLY A 87 0.87 8.51 -3.22
N SER A 88 0.24 8.94 -2.13
CA SER A 88 0.77 9.94 -1.20
C SER A 88 -0.02 9.95 0.12
N SER A 89 0.40 10.78 1.08
CA SER A 89 -0.38 11.11 2.28
C SER A 89 -1.79 11.66 1.99
N ALA A 90 -2.03 12.18 0.78
CA ALA A 90 -3.33 12.68 0.35
C ALA A 90 -4.26 11.59 -0.21
N SER A 91 -3.77 10.36 -0.43
CA SER A 91 -4.60 9.24 -0.87
C SER A 91 -5.70 8.92 0.15
N GLN A 92 -6.88 8.53 -0.33
CA GLN A 92 -8.07 8.24 0.48
C GLN A 92 -7.81 7.22 1.60
N TYR A 93 -7.04 6.17 1.33
CA TYR A 93 -6.67 5.17 2.34
C TYR A 93 -5.67 5.75 3.36
N ALA A 94 -4.77 6.63 2.95
CA ALA A 94 -3.77 7.24 3.83
C ALA A 94 -4.43 8.22 4.79
N VAL A 95 -5.36 9.02 4.28
CA VAL A 95 -6.24 9.86 5.08
C VAL A 95 -7.04 9.03 6.07
N ALA A 96 -7.60 7.90 5.65
CA ALA A 96 -8.40 7.04 6.53
C ALA A 96 -7.58 6.31 7.60
N PHE A 97 -6.34 5.89 7.29
CA PHE A 97 -5.41 5.38 8.31
C PHE A 97 -4.95 6.46 9.29
N ALA A 98 -4.76 7.70 8.83
CA ALA A 98 -4.43 8.82 9.72
C ALA A 98 -5.60 9.22 10.62
N ASP A 99 -6.84 9.20 10.11
CA ASP A 99 -8.06 9.34 10.91
C ASP A 99 -8.15 8.24 11.97
N PHE A 100 -7.96 6.97 11.59
CA PHE A 100 -7.85 5.85 12.55
C PHE A 100 -6.78 6.12 13.60
N ALA A 101 -5.57 6.48 13.19
CA ALA A 101 -4.45 6.71 14.08
C ALA A 101 -4.75 7.82 15.12
N SER A 102 -5.36 8.92 14.66
CA SER A 102 -5.80 10.01 15.50
C SER A 102 -6.85 9.56 16.52
N THR A 103 -7.88 8.83 16.09
CA THR A 103 -8.92 8.31 17.01
C THR A 103 -8.41 7.29 18.02
N ARG A 104 -7.26 6.66 17.78
CA ARG A 104 -6.62 5.70 18.68
C ARG A 104 -5.44 6.27 19.47
N GLY A 105 -5.12 7.56 19.28
CA GLY A 105 -4.00 8.21 19.96
C GLY A 105 -2.62 7.63 19.60
N ILE A 106 -2.48 7.05 18.41
CA ILE A 106 -1.19 6.54 17.89
C ILE A 106 -0.61 7.53 16.88
N ALA A 107 0.72 7.57 16.78
CA ALA A 107 1.40 8.38 15.77
C ALA A 107 1.24 7.73 14.38
N CYS A 108 1.20 8.55 13.33
CA CYS A 108 1.15 8.05 11.94
C CYS A 108 2.18 8.79 11.08
N ALA A 109 2.89 8.04 10.23
CA ALA A 109 3.82 8.59 9.25
C ALA A 109 3.61 7.93 7.89
N VAL A 110 3.66 8.73 6.83
CA VAL A 110 3.59 8.29 5.44
C VAL A 110 4.90 8.68 4.76
N PRO A 111 5.89 7.78 4.66
CA PRO A 111 7.02 7.97 3.78
C PRO A 111 6.55 8.01 2.33
N HIS A 112 6.95 9.05 1.59
CA HIS A 112 6.71 9.16 0.16
C HIS A 112 7.82 8.44 -0.57
N PHE A 113 7.45 7.50 -1.44
CA PHE A 113 8.40 6.92 -2.38
C PHE A 113 9.01 8.00 -3.29
N ARG A 114 10.20 7.73 -3.81
CA ARG A 114 10.95 8.67 -4.65
C ARG A 114 10.09 9.24 -5.78
N GLY A 115 10.01 10.56 -5.88
CA GLY A 115 9.20 11.24 -6.90
C GLY A 115 7.68 11.29 -6.62
N CYS A 116 7.23 10.91 -5.42
CA CYS A 116 5.81 10.95 -5.00
C CYS A 116 5.48 12.04 -3.98
N SER A 117 6.44 12.88 -3.57
CA SER A 117 6.19 14.01 -2.67
C SER A 117 5.83 15.32 -3.38
N GLY A 118 5.81 15.34 -4.71
CA GLY A 118 5.59 16.53 -5.53
C GLY A 118 6.88 17.09 -6.15
N GLU A 119 8.03 16.65 -5.65
CA GLU A 119 9.33 16.88 -6.25
C GLU A 119 9.90 15.56 -6.78
N LEU A 120 10.55 15.60 -7.94
CA LEU A 120 11.26 14.44 -8.48
C LEU A 120 12.59 14.28 -7.74
N ASN A 121 12.89 13.06 -7.32
CA ASN A 121 14.18 12.73 -6.69
C ASN A 121 15.35 13.05 -7.63
N HIS A 122 16.58 13.15 -7.11
CA HIS A 122 17.74 13.57 -7.89
C HIS A 122 18.44 12.42 -8.62
N ALA A 123 18.60 11.25 -7.99
CA ALA A 123 19.37 10.14 -8.56
C ALA A 123 18.70 9.55 -9.82
N PRO A 124 19.45 8.86 -10.70
CA PRO A 124 18.90 8.06 -11.79
C PRO A 124 18.27 6.76 -11.26
N ARG A 125 17.32 6.90 -10.34
CA ARG A 125 16.60 5.83 -9.65
C ARG A 125 15.15 6.24 -9.50
N ALA A 126 14.24 5.27 -9.60
CA ALA A 126 12.85 5.41 -9.19
C ALA A 126 12.54 4.42 -8.05
N TYR A 127 11.36 4.52 -7.44
CA TYR A 127 10.85 3.42 -6.62
C TYR A 127 10.26 2.33 -7.53
N HIS A 128 10.17 1.11 -7.02
CA HIS A 128 9.53 -0.01 -7.70
C HIS A 128 8.84 -0.94 -6.69
N SER A 129 8.03 -1.88 -7.17
CA SER A 129 7.20 -2.74 -6.30
C SER A 129 8.01 -3.67 -5.40
N GLY A 130 9.27 -3.92 -5.75
CA GLY A 130 10.17 -4.79 -5.01
C GLY A 130 11.20 -4.05 -4.17
N ASP A 131 11.07 -2.74 -3.95
CA ASP A 131 12.09 -1.90 -3.29
C ASP A 131 12.12 -2.09 -1.76
N HIS A 132 12.35 -3.33 -1.33
CA HIS A 132 12.39 -3.74 0.07
C HIS A 132 13.59 -3.15 0.82
N ALA A 133 14.67 -2.78 0.11
CA ALA A 133 15.84 -2.15 0.69
C ALA A 133 15.54 -0.72 1.15
N GLU A 134 14.77 0.05 0.37
CA GLU A 134 14.32 1.37 0.80
C GLU A 134 13.32 1.28 1.96
N VAL A 135 12.43 0.28 1.96
CA VAL A 135 11.55 -0.02 3.12
C VAL A 135 12.37 -0.34 4.38
N ASP A 136 13.41 -1.17 4.26
CA ASP A 136 14.31 -1.50 5.39
C ASP A 136 14.97 -0.25 5.96
N TRP A 137 15.52 0.59 5.09
CA TRP A 137 16.17 1.82 5.51
C TRP A 137 15.19 2.78 6.22
N ILE A 138 13.98 2.95 5.67
CA ILE A 138 12.93 3.80 6.27
C ILE A 138 12.56 3.30 7.67
N LEU A 139 12.28 1.99 7.82
CA LEU A 139 11.89 1.42 9.12
C LEU A 139 13.03 1.52 10.13
N ASN A 140 14.27 1.21 9.75
CA ASN A 140 15.43 1.36 10.63
C ASN A 140 15.66 2.81 11.06
N ARG A 141 15.36 3.79 10.19
CA ARG A 141 15.44 5.22 10.56
C ARG A 141 14.42 5.60 11.63
N PHE A 142 13.18 5.10 11.53
CA PHE A 142 12.20 5.28 12.61
C PHE A 142 12.62 4.58 13.90
N VAL A 143 13.17 3.37 13.82
CA VAL A 143 13.70 2.64 15.00
C VAL A 143 14.82 3.43 15.67
N ALA A 144 15.77 3.95 14.89
CA ALA A 144 16.89 4.74 15.41
C ALA A 144 16.43 6.06 16.06
N ALA A 145 15.42 6.70 15.49
CA ALA A 145 14.87 7.96 16.03
C ALA A 145 14.17 7.77 17.38
N ASN A 146 13.53 6.62 17.62
CA ASN A 146 12.95 6.30 18.92
C ASN A 146 13.01 4.78 19.23
N PRO A 147 14.11 4.30 19.83
CA PRO A 147 14.33 2.86 20.04
C PRO A 147 13.34 2.19 21.00
N ARG A 148 12.60 2.97 21.79
CA ARG A 148 11.60 2.47 22.75
C ARG A 148 10.18 2.41 22.18
N ARG A 149 9.94 3.02 21.02
CA ARG A 149 8.60 3.08 20.42
C ARG A 149 8.33 1.82 19.61
N SER A 150 7.20 1.18 19.85
CA SER A 150 6.68 0.12 18.99
C SER A 150 6.25 0.68 17.64
N ILE A 151 6.62 -0.01 16.57
CA ILE A 151 6.28 0.31 15.19
C ILE A 151 5.33 -0.75 14.65
N LEU A 152 4.24 -0.28 14.05
CA LEU A 152 3.33 -1.05 13.22
C LEU A 152 3.51 -0.53 11.80
N ALA A 153 3.61 -1.42 10.81
CA ALA A 153 3.70 -0.97 9.42
C ALA A 153 2.52 -1.50 8.60
N ALA A 154 1.99 -0.65 7.73
CA ALA A 154 0.99 -1.03 6.76
C ALA A 154 1.46 -0.61 5.36
N GLY A 155 1.12 -1.38 4.34
CA GLY A 155 1.40 -1.02 2.96
C GLY A 155 0.17 -1.29 2.09
N VAL A 156 -0.13 -0.37 1.17
CA VAL A 156 -1.29 -0.48 0.29
C VAL A 156 -0.83 -0.74 -1.13
N SER A 157 -1.46 -1.71 -1.80
CA SER A 157 -1.15 -2.09 -3.18
C SER A 157 0.35 -2.36 -3.35
N LEU A 158 1.03 -1.62 -4.24
CA LEU A 158 2.49 -1.67 -4.43
C LEU A 158 3.28 -1.58 -3.11
N GLY A 159 2.93 -0.65 -2.22
CA GLY A 159 3.65 -0.47 -0.96
C GLY A 159 3.54 -1.67 -0.02
N GLY A 160 2.43 -2.40 -0.06
CA GLY A 160 2.27 -3.64 0.72
C GLY A 160 3.02 -4.83 0.13
N ASN A 161 3.21 -4.89 -1.21
CA ASN A 161 4.11 -5.88 -1.81
C ASN A 161 5.56 -5.64 -1.36
N ALA A 162 6.04 -4.38 -1.45
CA ALA A 162 7.37 -4.02 -0.98
C ALA A 162 7.57 -4.33 0.52
N LEU A 163 6.56 -4.05 1.34
CA LEU A 163 6.58 -4.32 2.78
C LEU A 163 6.61 -5.82 3.13
N LEU A 164 5.79 -6.66 2.48
CA LEU A 164 5.84 -8.11 2.74
C LEU A 164 7.08 -8.76 2.16
N ARG A 165 7.59 -8.27 1.02
CA ARG A 165 8.90 -8.66 0.51
C ARG A 165 9.99 -8.34 1.54
N TRP A 166 10.00 -7.12 2.09
CA TRP A 166 10.91 -6.75 3.18
C TRP A 166 10.82 -7.69 4.38
N ALA A 167 9.60 -7.99 4.86
CA ALA A 167 9.41 -8.88 6.00
C ALA A 167 9.93 -10.30 5.72
N GLY A 168 9.76 -10.81 4.49
CA GLY A 168 10.26 -12.11 4.06
C GLY A 168 11.79 -12.14 3.95
N GLU A 169 12.39 -11.13 3.30
CA GLU A 169 13.85 -10.99 3.15
C GLU A 169 14.56 -10.86 4.51
N LYS A 170 13.95 -10.12 5.45
CA LYS A 170 14.52 -9.95 6.79
C LYS A 170 14.35 -11.18 7.67
N GLY A 171 13.26 -11.93 7.53
CA GLY A 171 12.96 -13.09 8.35
C GLY A 171 13.11 -12.78 9.85
N SER A 172 14.00 -13.49 10.53
CA SER A 172 14.27 -13.31 11.97
C SER A 172 15.11 -12.08 12.33
N THR A 173 15.60 -11.33 11.34
CA THR A 173 16.44 -10.13 11.55
C THR A 173 15.64 -8.82 11.51
N VAL A 174 14.31 -8.90 11.48
CA VAL A 174 13.43 -7.73 11.65
C VAL A 174 13.72 -7.07 13.00
N PRO A 175 13.87 -5.73 13.07
CA PRO A 175 14.05 -5.03 14.34
C PRO A 175 12.92 -5.33 15.32
N THR A 176 13.25 -5.59 16.59
CA THR A 176 12.27 -5.99 17.63
C THR A 176 11.19 -4.94 17.92
N GLN A 177 11.42 -3.70 17.51
CA GLN A 177 10.47 -2.59 17.57
C GLN A 177 9.35 -2.73 16.56
N VAL A 178 9.57 -3.37 15.40
CA VAL A 178 8.52 -3.61 14.40
C VAL A 178 7.71 -4.82 14.84
N LYS A 179 6.51 -4.54 15.37
CA LYS A 179 5.68 -5.55 16.04
C LYS A 179 4.80 -6.35 15.09
N ALA A 180 4.30 -5.70 14.04
CA ALA A 180 3.46 -6.35 13.04
C ALA A 180 3.46 -5.56 11.72
N VAL A 181 3.18 -6.27 10.63
CA VAL A 181 3.00 -5.67 9.30
C VAL A 181 1.67 -6.05 8.67
N ALA A 182 1.10 -5.18 7.84
CA ALA A 182 -0.10 -5.47 7.06
C ALA A 182 0.03 -5.00 5.62
N ALA A 183 -0.35 -5.84 4.66
CA ALA A 183 -0.50 -5.49 3.26
C ALA A 183 -1.98 -5.49 2.87
N VAL A 184 -2.41 -4.45 2.16
CA VAL A 184 -3.80 -4.26 1.73
C VAL A 184 -3.87 -4.16 0.22
N CYS A 185 -4.61 -5.08 -0.39
CA CYS A 185 -4.81 -5.23 -1.84
C CYS A 185 -3.49 -5.26 -2.61
N SER A 186 -2.46 -5.91 -2.06
CA SER A 186 -1.14 -5.94 -2.68
C SER A 186 -1.05 -6.98 -3.81
N PRO A 187 -0.45 -6.63 -4.96
CA PRO A 187 -0.17 -7.60 -6.01
C PRO A 187 1.05 -8.46 -5.61
N LEU A 188 0.81 -9.45 -4.74
CA LEU A 188 1.88 -10.32 -4.20
C LEU A 188 2.55 -11.17 -5.29
N ASP A 189 1.81 -11.42 -6.38
CA ASP A 189 2.31 -11.89 -7.66
C ASP A 189 2.17 -10.73 -8.68
N LEU A 190 3.30 -10.10 -8.98
CA LEU A 190 3.35 -8.94 -9.87
C LEU A 190 3.04 -9.30 -11.32
N ALA A 191 3.38 -10.52 -11.74
CA ALA A 191 3.10 -10.96 -13.10
C ALA A 191 1.59 -11.13 -13.31
N ALA A 192 0.92 -11.81 -12.37
CA ALA A 192 -0.52 -11.96 -12.41
C ALA A 192 -1.23 -10.59 -12.35
N GLY A 193 -0.80 -9.69 -11.45
CA GLY A 193 -1.38 -8.35 -11.33
C GLY A 193 -1.14 -7.48 -12.58
N GLY A 194 0.09 -7.48 -13.10
CA GLY A 194 0.47 -6.76 -14.31
C GLY A 194 -0.31 -7.23 -15.55
N HIS A 195 -0.50 -8.53 -15.71
CA HIS A 195 -1.34 -9.07 -16.79
C HIS A 195 -2.82 -8.76 -16.62
N ALA A 196 -3.34 -8.78 -15.39
CA ALA A 196 -4.73 -8.45 -15.12
C ALA A 196 -5.06 -6.99 -15.41
N ILE A 197 -4.18 -6.07 -14.98
CA ILE A 197 -4.38 -4.64 -15.20
C ILE A 197 -4.17 -4.24 -16.67
N GLY A 198 -3.35 -5.00 -17.41
CA GLY A 198 -3.04 -4.77 -18.82
C GLY A 198 -4.12 -5.21 -19.83
N LYS A 199 -5.27 -5.76 -19.37
CA LYS A 199 -6.34 -6.34 -20.22
C LYS A 199 -7.67 -5.61 -20.06
N GLY A 200 -8.53 -5.71 -21.08
CA GLY A 200 -9.94 -5.31 -21.02
C GLY A 200 -10.18 -3.89 -20.46
N PHE A 201 -11.21 -3.74 -19.63
CA PHE A 201 -11.55 -2.49 -18.95
C PHE A 201 -10.37 -1.89 -18.17
N ASN A 202 -9.56 -2.74 -17.50
CA ASN A 202 -8.42 -2.29 -16.72
C ASN A 202 -7.38 -1.56 -17.56
N ARG A 203 -7.12 -2.06 -18.78
CA ARG A 203 -6.20 -1.43 -19.72
C ARG A 203 -6.67 -0.02 -20.09
N TRP A 204 -7.96 0.11 -20.38
CA TRP A 204 -8.56 1.36 -20.85
C TRP A 204 -8.72 2.41 -19.75
N VAL A 205 -8.87 2.01 -18.49
CA VAL A 205 -9.10 2.92 -17.37
C VAL A 205 -7.88 3.05 -16.48
N TYR A 206 -7.48 1.98 -15.79
CA TYR A 206 -6.47 2.05 -14.75
C TYR A 206 -5.04 2.13 -15.30
N THR A 207 -4.71 1.30 -16.29
CA THR A 207 -3.39 1.35 -16.94
C THR A 207 -3.13 2.71 -17.57
N ARG A 208 -4.13 3.28 -18.28
CA ARG A 208 -4.03 4.64 -18.83
C ARG A 208 -3.87 5.70 -17.75
N MET A 209 -4.61 5.60 -16.66
CA MET A 209 -4.48 6.52 -15.51
C MET A 209 -3.06 6.49 -14.94
N PHE A 210 -2.47 5.31 -14.72
CA PHE A 210 -1.10 5.19 -14.20
C PHE A 210 -0.06 5.71 -15.19
N LEU A 211 -0.13 5.31 -16.46
CA LEU A 211 0.81 5.80 -17.49
C LEU A 211 0.72 7.32 -17.68
N ALA A 212 -0.46 7.92 -17.52
CA ALA A 212 -0.65 9.37 -17.63
C ALA A 212 0.13 10.17 -16.58
N SER A 213 0.44 9.60 -15.40
CA SER A 213 1.33 10.26 -14.42
C SER A 213 2.77 9.75 -14.48
N MET A 214 2.98 8.46 -14.76
CA MET A 214 4.30 7.83 -14.75
C MET A 214 5.15 8.23 -15.96
N VAL A 215 4.59 8.27 -17.17
CA VAL A 215 5.35 8.63 -18.39
C VAL A 215 5.92 10.04 -18.28
N PRO A 216 5.16 11.09 -17.89
CA PRO A 216 5.74 12.42 -17.69
C PRO A 216 6.87 12.47 -16.66
N LYS A 217 6.76 11.73 -15.55
CA LYS A 217 7.83 11.66 -14.54
C LYS A 217 9.07 10.98 -15.07
N ALA A 218 8.91 9.88 -15.80
CA ALA A 218 10.02 9.19 -16.45
C ALA A 218 10.70 10.09 -17.50
N LEU A 219 9.94 10.83 -18.32
CA LEU A 219 10.52 11.79 -19.26
C LEU A 219 11.32 12.91 -18.56
N LYS A 220 10.81 13.46 -17.45
CA LYS A 220 11.58 14.42 -16.63
C LYS A 220 12.84 13.79 -16.04
N LYS A 221 12.80 12.51 -15.67
CA LYS A 221 13.97 11.77 -15.21
C LYS A 221 15.01 11.60 -16.33
N LEU A 222 14.57 11.39 -17.57
CA LEU A 222 15.43 11.36 -18.75
C LEU A 222 16.03 12.74 -19.08
N GLU A 223 15.30 13.83 -18.83
CA GLU A 223 15.83 15.19 -18.94
C GLU A 223 16.93 15.46 -17.89
N GLN A 224 16.73 14.99 -16.65
CA GLN A 224 17.76 15.08 -15.60
C GLN A 224 18.99 14.22 -15.91
N HIS A 225 18.80 13.08 -16.57
CA HIS A 225 19.84 12.11 -16.87
C HIS A 225 19.71 11.62 -18.32
N PRO A 226 20.29 12.35 -19.29
CA PRO A 226 20.23 11.97 -20.69
C PRO A 226 20.83 10.58 -20.93
N GLY A 227 20.13 9.74 -21.70
CA GLY A 227 20.60 8.40 -22.06
C GLY A 227 20.15 7.27 -21.12
N LEU A 228 19.30 7.54 -20.11
CA LEU A 228 18.79 6.47 -19.23
C LEU A 228 17.98 5.39 -19.96
N PHE A 229 17.18 5.77 -20.95
CA PHE A 229 16.34 4.85 -21.74
C PHE A 229 15.87 5.53 -23.04
N ASP A 230 15.27 4.75 -23.94
CA ASP A 230 14.73 5.26 -25.20
C ASP A 230 13.42 6.05 -24.97
N ARG A 231 13.49 7.37 -25.24
CA ARG A 231 12.36 8.30 -25.17
C ARG A 231 11.19 7.90 -26.06
N ALA A 232 11.46 7.52 -27.30
CA ALA A 232 10.43 7.19 -28.28
C ALA A 232 9.73 5.88 -27.91
N ALA A 233 10.50 4.89 -27.45
CA ALA A 233 9.96 3.65 -26.93
C ALA A 233 9.03 3.91 -25.73
N LEU A 234 9.46 4.73 -24.75
CA LEU A 234 8.65 5.03 -23.57
C LEU A 234 7.32 5.72 -23.97
N MET A 235 7.37 6.69 -24.89
CA MET A 235 6.17 7.38 -25.39
C MET A 235 5.21 6.44 -26.14
N ALA A 236 5.75 5.39 -26.76
CA ALA A 236 4.98 4.36 -27.43
C ALA A 236 4.37 3.32 -26.47
N ALA A 237 4.81 3.26 -25.21
CA ALA A 237 4.29 2.31 -24.23
C ALA A 237 2.76 2.48 -24.06
N ARG A 238 2.05 1.34 -23.96
CA ARG A 238 0.59 1.28 -23.83
C ARG A 238 0.11 0.49 -22.62
N ASP A 239 1.03 -0.12 -21.88
CA ASP A 239 0.78 -0.83 -20.65
C ASP A 239 1.98 -0.79 -19.69
N LEU A 240 1.74 -1.25 -18.47
CA LEU A 240 2.78 -1.35 -17.45
C LEU A 240 3.86 -2.35 -17.83
N TYR A 241 3.54 -3.39 -18.61
CA TYR A 241 4.53 -4.34 -19.09
C TYR A 241 5.61 -3.64 -19.93
N ALA A 242 5.19 -2.86 -20.93
CA ALA A 242 6.10 -2.10 -21.78
C ALA A 242 6.82 -0.98 -20.99
N PHE A 243 6.10 -0.27 -20.11
CA PHE A 243 6.71 0.75 -19.26
C PHE A 243 7.81 0.16 -18.39
N ASP A 244 7.53 -0.96 -17.70
CA ASP A 244 8.51 -1.63 -16.85
C ASP A 244 9.70 -2.13 -17.67
N ASN A 245 9.49 -2.62 -18.89
CA ASN A 245 10.58 -3.12 -19.73
C ASN A 245 11.56 -2.02 -20.15
N ILE A 246 11.02 -0.81 -20.39
CA ILE A 246 11.77 0.32 -20.94
C ILE A 246 12.38 1.16 -19.82
N PHE A 247 11.67 1.32 -18.70
CA PHE A 247 12.03 2.22 -17.62
C PHE A 247 12.46 1.45 -16.37
N THR A 248 11.52 0.74 -15.72
CA THR A 248 11.75 0.16 -14.39
C THR A 248 12.86 -0.89 -14.39
N ALA A 249 12.78 -1.88 -15.28
CA ALA A 249 13.71 -3.00 -15.34
C ALA A 249 15.17 -2.55 -15.54
N PRO A 250 15.52 -1.82 -16.62
CA PRO A 250 16.91 -1.41 -16.85
C PRO A 250 17.43 -0.44 -15.78
N LEU A 251 16.58 0.46 -15.26
CA LEU A 251 16.98 1.44 -14.24
C LEU A 251 17.41 0.78 -12.92
N HIS A 252 16.88 -0.41 -12.64
CA HIS A 252 17.13 -1.16 -11.42
C HIS A 252 17.93 -2.46 -11.62
N GLY A 253 18.52 -2.64 -12.81
CA GLY A 253 19.38 -3.79 -13.12
C GLY A 253 18.64 -5.12 -13.27
N PHE A 254 17.34 -5.09 -13.57
CA PHE A 254 16.59 -6.25 -14.02
C PHE A 254 16.78 -6.47 -15.52
N LYS A 255 16.73 -7.73 -15.96
CA LYS A 255 16.91 -8.07 -17.37
C LYS A 255 15.80 -7.50 -18.27
N ASN A 256 14.57 -7.59 -17.80
CA ASN A 256 13.34 -7.19 -18.48
C ASN A 256 12.17 -7.20 -17.49
N THR A 257 10.95 -6.96 -17.97
CA THR A 257 9.74 -6.99 -17.13
C THR A 257 9.51 -8.32 -16.43
N ASP A 258 9.71 -9.45 -17.12
CA ASP A 258 9.46 -10.77 -16.53
C ASP A 258 10.44 -11.05 -15.38
N ASP A 259 11.73 -10.73 -15.55
CA ASP A 259 12.74 -10.82 -14.49
C ASP A 259 12.40 -9.89 -13.32
N TYR A 260 12.01 -8.66 -13.62
CA TYR A 260 11.56 -7.71 -12.61
C TYR A 260 10.36 -8.24 -11.82
N TRP A 261 9.28 -8.65 -12.47
CA TRP A 261 8.07 -9.13 -11.81
C TRP A 261 8.33 -10.39 -10.99
N ALA A 262 9.13 -11.33 -11.50
CA ALA A 262 9.50 -12.53 -10.77
C ALA A 262 10.29 -12.21 -9.50
N ARG A 263 11.30 -11.34 -9.59
CA ARG A 263 12.18 -11.00 -8.48
C ARG A 263 11.57 -10.01 -7.50
N ALA A 264 10.64 -9.16 -7.92
CA ALA A 264 10.03 -8.14 -7.08
C ALA A 264 8.75 -8.62 -6.37
N SER A 265 8.20 -9.78 -6.74
CA SER A 265 7.02 -10.37 -6.10
C SER A 265 7.29 -10.79 -4.64
N ALA A 266 6.35 -10.49 -3.75
CA ALA A 266 6.43 -10.90 -2.34
C ALA A 266 5.95 -12.34 -2.09
N LYS A 267 5.05 -12.87 -2.95
CA LYS A 267 4.40 -14.18 -2.75
C LYS A 267 5.38 -15.32 -2.44
N PRO A 268 6.51 -15.49 -3.16
CA PRO A 268 7.45 -16.57 -2.86
C PRO A 268 8.06 -16.51 -1.45
N LEU A 269 8.19 -15.30 -0.89
CA LEU A 269 8.87 -15.03 0.38
C LEU A 269 7.93 -15.01 1.59
N LEU A 270 6.62 -15.18 1.40
CA LEU A 270 5.67 -15.21 2.52
C LEU A 270 5.94 -16.36 3.50
N ARG A 271 6.54 -17.45 3.01
CA ARG A 271 7.02 -18.58 3.83
C ARG A 271 8.17 -18.20 4.76
N ASP A 272 8.88 -17.11 4.49
CA ASP A 272 10.07 -16.68 5.21
C ASP A 272 9.80 -15.57 6.23
N ILE A 273 8.60 -14.98 6.21
CA ILE A 273 8.16 -14.02 7.22
C ILE A 273 8.17 -14.67 8.62
N ARG A 274 8.75 -13.97 9.61
CA ARG A 274 8.88 -14.42 11.02
C ARG A 274 8.23 -13.50 12.06
N ILE A 275 7.58 -12.43 11.63
CA ILE A 275 6.81 -11.52 12.49
C ILE A 275 5.33 -11.59 12.11
N PRO A 276 4.39 -11.23 13.02
CA PRO A 276 2.98 -11.14 12.68
C PRO A 276 2.76 -10.31 11.41
N ALA A 277 2.19 -10.93 10.38
CA ALA A 277 1.90 -10.30 9.11
C ALA A 277 0.46 -10.56 8.67
N LEU A 278 -0.21 -9.55 8.16
CA LEU A 278 -1.53 -9.66 7.55
C LEU A 278 -1.44 -9.39 6.06
N ALA A 279 -2.03 -10.25 5.23
CA ALA A 279 -2.28 -9.99 3.82
C ALA A 279 -3.78 -9.96 3.56
N LEU A 280 -4.32 -8.77 3.30
CA LEU A 280 -5.72 -8.53 2.96
C LEU A 280 -5.87 -8.33 1.45
N ASN A 281 -6.55 -9.23 0.74
CA ASN A 281 -6.83 -9.12 -0.68
C ASN A 281 -8.25 -9.60 -0.99
N ALA A 282 -9.13 -8.72 -1.47
CA ALA A 282 -10.47 -9.13 -1.88
C ALA A 282 -10.43 -10.03 -3.12
N ARG A 283 -11.26 -11.06 -3.17
CA ARG A 283 -11.32 -12.01 -4.29
C ARG A 283 -11.94 -11.40 -5.56
N ASN A 284 -12.69 -10.32 -5.42
CA ASN A 284 -13.22 -9.55 -6.55
C ASN A 284 -12.34 -8.35 -6.93
N ASP A 285 -11.10 -8.27 -6.44
CA ASP A 285 -10.16 -7.18 -6.75
C ASP A 285 -9.87 -7.16 -8.28
N PRO A 286 -10.17 -6.06 -8.99
CA PRO A 286 -9.95 -6.00 -10.43
C PRO A 286 -8.47 -5.98 -10.83
N PHE A 287 -7.55 -5.70 -9.91
CA PHE A 287 -6.11 -5.56 -10.19
C PHE A 287 -5.36 -6.82 -9.76
N VAL A 288 -5.86 -7.53 -8.75
CA VAL A 288 -5.23 -8.74 -8.19
C VAL A 288 -6.16 -9.94 -8.39
N PRO A 289 -5.90 -10.80 -9.39
CA PRO A 289 -6.76 -11.95 -9.66
C PRO A 289 -6.85 -12.90 -8.46
N ALA A 290 -8.04 -13.45 -8.20
CA ALA A 290 -8.26 -14.35 -7.07
C ALA A 290 -7.37 -15.60 -7.13
N GLU A 291 -7.09 -16.09 -8.34
CA GLU A 291 -6.24 -17.25 -8.59
C GLU A 291 -4.76 -17.02 -8.26
N SER A 292 -4.32 -15.75 -8.19
CA SER A 292 -2.94 -15.42 -7.82
C SER A 292 -2.72 -15.31 -6.31
N LEU A 293 -3.80 -15.25 -5.53
CA LEU A 293 -3.72 -15.09 -4.08
C LEU A 293 -2.97 -16.27 -3.42
N PRO A 294 -2.20 -16.02 -2.35
CA PRO A 294 -1.52 -17.08 -1.62
C PRO A 294 -2.51 -17.99 -0.91
N LYS A 295 -2.17 -19.27 -0.86
CA LYS A 295 -2.87 -20.29 -0.06
C LYS A 295 -2.19 -20.48 1.29
N LYS A 296 -2.88 -21.13 2.22
CA LYS A 296 -2.40 -21.35 3.59
C LYS A 296 -1.08 -22.14 3.65
N ASP A 297 -0.86 -23.04 2.69
CA ASP A 297 0.36 -23.86 2.55
C ASP A 297 1.51 -23.12 1.84
N GLU A 298 1.27 -21.92 1.30
CA GLU A 298 2.29 -21.08 0.64
C GLU A 298 2.90 -20.04 1.59
N VAL A 299 2.41 -19.93 2.83
CA VAL A 299 2.80 -18.89 3.79
C VAL A 299 3.27 -19.47 5.11
N SER A 300 4.01 -18.68 5.90
CA SER A 300 4.43 -19.08 7.23
C SER A 300 3.29 -19.00 8.25
N HIS A 301 3.47 -19.63 9.42
CA HIS A 301 2.53 -19.51 10.54
C HIS A 301 2.36 -18.09 11.08
N SER A 302 3.28 -17.18 10.74
CA SER A 302 3.22 -15.77 11.13
C SER A 302 2.32 -14.94 10.20
N VAL A 303 1.89 -15.49 9.07
CA VAL A 303 1.07 -14.79 8.07
C VAL A 303 -0.41 -15.16 8.21
N CYS A 304 -1.25 -14.16 8.44
CA CYS A 304 -2.69 -14.23 8.38
C CYS A 304 -3.17 -13.77 7.00
N LEU A 305 -4.09 -14.53 6.39
CA LEU A 305 -4.67 -14.23 5.08
C LEU A 305 -6.13 -13.82 5.22
N TRP A 306 -6.43 -12.56 4.92
CA TRP A 306 -7.81 -12.09 4.79
C TRP A 306 -8.17 -11.99 3.31
N GLN A 307 -9.07 -12.87 2.86
CA GLN A 307 -9.47 -12.95 1.45
C GLN A 307 -11.00 -12.84 1.29
N PRO A 308 -11.61 -11.71 1.67
CA PRO A 308 -13.06 -11.55 1.56
C PRO A 308 -13.52 -11.63 0.10
N GLU A 309 -14.75 -12.09 -0.13
CA GLU A 309 -15.32 -12.19 -1.48
C GLU A 309 -15.51 -10.82 -2.16
N GLN A 310 -15.62 -9.76 -1.38
CA GLN A 310 -15.88 -8.40 -1.84
C GLN A 310 -14.88 -7.41 -1.23
N GLY A 311 -14.71 -6.26 -1.86
CA GLY A 311 -13.77 -5.22 -1.44
C GLY A 311 -13.02 -4.54 -2.57
N GLY A 312 -13.13 -5.01 -3.82
CA GLY A 312 -12.43 -4.41 -4.96
C GLY A 312 -10.93 -4.21 -4.71
N HIS A 313 -10.33 -3.22 -5.37
CA HIS A 313 -8.97 -2.77 -5.11
C HIS A 313 -9.01 -1.59 -4.14
N VAL A 314 -8.73 -1.84 -2.86
CA VAL A 314 -8.83 -0.84 -1.78
C VAL A 314 -10.25 -0.24 -1.70
N GLY A 315 -11.25 -1.02 -2.10
CA GLY A 315 -12.65 -0.65 -2.26
C GLY A 315 -13.53 -1.19 -1.14
N PHE A 316 -13.22 -0.85 0.10
CA PHE A 316 -13.97 -1.27 1.29
C PHE A 316 -14.88 -0.18 1.89
N PRO A 317 -15.73 0.52 1.12
CA PRO A 317 -16.63 1.50 1.70
C PRO A 317 -17.75 0.80 2.48
N VAL A 318 -18.18 1.40 3.57
CA VAL A 318 -19.42 1.02 4.27
C VAL A 318 -20.42 2.18 4.23
N PRO A 319 -21.73 1.93 4.42
CA PRO A 319 -22.73 2.99 4.44
C PRO A 319 -22.41 4.04 5.51
N ALA A 320 -22.56 5.32 5.19
CA ALA A 320 -22.52 6.41 6.16
C ALA A 320 -23.84 6.51 6.95
N ALA A 321 -23.90 7.39 7.95
CA ALA A 321 -25.14 7.70 8.63
C ALA A 321 -26.22 8.24 7.66
N GLY A 322 -27.46 7.75 7.80
CA GLY A 322 -28.62 8.15 6.98
C GLY A 322 -29.22 6.99 6.17
N TRP A 323 -30.43 7.20 5.64
CA TRP A 323 -31.26 6.13 5.06
C TRP A 323 -30.66 5.43 3.83
N LEU A 324 -29.86 6.13 3.02
CA LEU A 324 -29.11 5.56 1.88
C LEU A 324 -27.65 5.24 2.21
N GLY A 325 -27.14 5.79 3.31
CA GLY A 325 -25.73 5.76 3.67
C GLY A 325 -24.76 6.25 2.59
N LEU A 326 -25.19 7.14 1.69
CA LEU A 326 -24.34 7.79 0.70
C LEU A 326 -23.56 8.98 1.31
N PRO A 327 -22.35 9.29 0.83
CA PRO A 327 -21.58 8.57 -0.19
C PRO A 327 -20.81 7.35 0.37
N GLY A 328 -21.10 6.92 1.60
CA GLY A 328 -20.33 5.92 2.33
C GLY A 328 -19.01 6.47 2.87
N HIS A 329 -18.27 5.63 3.59
CA HIS A 329 -16.90 5.94 4.03
C HIS A 329 -15.98 4.73 3.97
N VAL A 330 -14.67 4.98 3.75
CA VAL A 330 -13.65 3.92 3.59
C VAL A 330 -12.94 3.55 4.90
N ARG A 331 -13.43 4.02 6.05
CA ARG A 331 -12.81 3.81 7.37
C ARG A 331 -12.84 2.36 7.87
N ALA A 332 -13.73 1.52 7.33
CA ALA A 332 -13.87 0.12 7.78
C ALA A 332 -12.58 -0.71 7.61
N MET A 333 -11.88 -0.56 6.47
CA MET A 333 -10.63 -1.29 6.25
C MET A 333 -9.50 -0.80 7.18
N PRO A 334 -9.20 0.51 7.30
CA PRO A 334 -8.20 0.99 8.23
C PRO A 334 -8.51 0.65 9.69
N GLU A 335 -9.79 0.65 10.08
CA GLU A 335 -10.21 0.21 11.41
C GLU A 335 -9.94 -1.27 11.65
N ALA A 336 -10.31 -2.15 10.71
CA ALA A 336 -10.07 -3.59 10.85
C ALA A 336 -8.57 -3.93 10.84
N VAL A 337 -7.82 -3.41 9.86
CA VAL A 337 -6.37 -3.63 9.72
C VAL A 337 -5.62 -3.01 10.88
N GLY A 338 -5.96 -1.78 11.25
CA GLY A 338 -5.33 -1.07 12.37
C GLY A 338 -5.58 -1.75 13.71
N GLN A 339 -6.79 -2.24 13.97
CA GLN A 339 -7.08 -3.04 15.16
C GLN A 339 -6.31 -4.36 15.18
N TRP A 340 -6.19 -5.05 14.04
CA TRP A 340 -5.37 -6.25 13.94
C TRP A 340 -3.91 -5.95 14.27
N LEU A 341 -3.34 -4.89 13.69
CA LEU A 341 -1.96 -4.46 13.99
C LEU A 341 -1.76 -4.15 15.48
N MET A 342 -2.69 -3.41 16.11
CA MET A 342 -2.57 -3.04 17.52
C MET A 342 -2.63 -4.21 18.50
N LYS A 343 -3.20 -5.37 18.12
CA LYS A 343 -3.21 -6.58 18.97
C LYS A 343 -1.81 -7.15 19.22
N HIS A 344 -0.81 -6.72 18.46
CA HIS A 344 0.56 -7.20 18.54
C HIS A 344 1.51 -6.25 19.30
N LEU A 345 0.96 -5.19 19.91
CA LEU A 345 1.73 -4.21 20.68
C LEU A 345 2.16 -4.69 22.06
#